data_AF-A0A383V4D7-F1
#
_entry.id   AF-A0A383V4D7-F1
#
_cell.length_a   1.000
_cell.length_b   1.000
_cell.length_c   1.000
_cell.angle_alpha   90.00
_cell.angle_beta   90.00
_cell.angle_gamma   90.00
#
_symmetry.space_group_name_H-M   'P 1'
#
loop_
_entity.id
_entity.type
_entity.pdbx_description
1 polymer ?
#
loop_
_entity_poly.entity_id
_entity_poly.type
_entity_poly.pdbx_seq_one_letter_code
_entity_poly.pdbx_strand_id
1 'polypeptide(L)'
;MSTAAEQQSLAPQEGVQAYWQLHGLEVYIQDAAQLLLGSTPSCSRGTSGSSSSSATFMAEYLSSVVSGQHVLWRHYAYVAGTHHNRKVFLACARRMLAPTAAAGRLSMGDVHSLLLLLCPDFPLGGVKNCWSAAVALQAWADAAKQQQPPLQQQDCEELVQLQVFLQCFEVTFFFEQYLMALRVQAFNRDKQCMGLVQLDAVIAAAEQQLSLKGWPVPAGRLVRRCIATASRAATYPDFAFVELIKALCSNQELVLHVRQELAATAASAAAAAAANSAGLRPDTSRSRSSSGCGSSDSSQDGDQISAAARQQQQQQQQWPGTASTRDPAAAAAASSGAARSGMQSAGSAGRPWK
;
A
#
# COMPACT_ATOMS: atom_id res chain seq x y z
N MET A 1 -21.95 41.44 -3.13
CA MET A 1 -21.02 42.36 -2.46
C MET A 1 -20.77 41.84 -1.06
N SER A 2 -19.49 41.59 -0.74
CA SER A 2 -18.90 41.35 0.58
C SER A 2 -19.42 40.17 1.41
N THR A 3 -18.63 39.10 1.48
CA THR A 3 -17.75 38.89 2.65
C THR A 3 -16.51 38.15 2.16
N ALA A 4 -15.43 38.91 2.01
CA ALA A 4 -14.09 38.39 1.81
C ALA A 4 -13.78 37.43 2.96
N ALA A 5 -13.33 36.24 2.58
CA ALA A 5 -12.86 35.21 3.48
C ALA A 5 -11.92 35.82 4.51
N GLU A 6 -12.33 35.67 5.76
CA GLU A 6 -11.57 35.91 6.96
C GLU A 6 -10.30 35.04 6.87
N GLN A 7 -9.23 35.61 6.33
CA GLN A 7 -7.87 35.09 6.49
C GLN A 7 -7.54 35.25 7.97
N GLN A 8 -8.00 34.29 8.78
CA GLN A 8 -7.50 34.11 10.13
C GLN A 8 -6.00 33.84 10.02
N SER A 9 -5.24 34.89 10.33
CA SER A 9 -3.82 34.86 10.64
C SER A 9 -3.64 34.02 11.90
N LEU A 10 -3.75 32.69 11.76
CA LEU A 10 -3.24 31.73 12.73
C LEU A 10 -1.78 32.10 13.02
N ALA A 11 -1.39 32.07 14.30
CA ALA A 11 -0.03 32.41 14.66
C ALA A 11 0.94 31.54 13.84
N PRO A 12 2.12 32.04 13.40
CA PRO A 12 3.04 31.28 12.56
C PRO A 12 3.34 29.87 13.10
N GLN A 13 3.30 29.69 14.43
CA GLN A 13 3.47 28.40 15.10
C GLN A 13 2.29 27.42 14.90
N GLU A 14 1.05 27.90 14.89
CA GLU A 14 -0.14 27.06 14.64
C GLU A 14 -0.14 26.56 13.19
N GLY A 15 0.30 27.40 12.25
CA GLY A 15 0.48 27.01 10.85
C GLY A 15 1.55 25.92 10.65
N VAL A 16 2.68 26.00 11.36
CA VAL A 16 3.74 24.98 11.29
C VAL A 16 3.26 23.64 11.85
N GLN A 17 2.59 23.64 13.01
CA GLN A 17 2.07 22.41 13.61
C GLN A 17 1.00 21.76 12.74
N ALA A 18 0.10 22.56 12.16
CA ALA A 18 -0.92 22.08 11.25
C ALA A 18 -0.28 21.46 9.98
N TYR A 19 0.72 22.12 9.39
CA TYR A 19 1.44 21.58 8.23
C TYR A 19 2.16 20.27 8.55
N TRP A 20 2.82 20.21 9.71
CA TRP A 20 3.52 19.02 10.18
C TRP A 20 2.59 17.81 10.30
N GLN A 21 1.42 18.00 10.91
CA GLN A 21 0.40 16.96 11.08
C GLN A 21 -0.26 16.58 9.76
N LEU A 22 -0.62 17.56 8.93
CA LEU A 22 -1.30 17.35 7.65
C LEU A 22 -0.47 16.49 6.69
N HIS A 23 0.85 16.71 6.65
CA HIS A 23 1.75 15.99 5.76
C HIS A 23 2.42 14.77 6.39
N GLY A 24 2.18 14.52 7.69
CA GLY A 24 2.78 13.40 8.41
C GLY A 24 4.30 13.44 8.39
N LEU A 25 4.90 14.63 8.51
CA LEU A 25 6.34 14.84 8.36
C LEU A 25 7.17 14.03 9.35
N GLU A 26 6.60 13.76 10.53
CA GLU A 26 7.20 12.92 11.56
C GLU A 26 7.65 11.55 11.02
N VAL A 27 6.85 10.92 10.15
CA VAL A 27 7.17 9.60 9.57
C VAL A 27 8.48 9.66 8.77
N TYR A 28 8.68 10.73 8.00
CA TYR A 28 9.87 10.92 7.18
C TYR A 28 11.11 11.25 8.01
N ILE A 29 10.96 12.11 9.02
CA ILE A 29 12.08 12.50 9.87
C ILE A 29 12.55 11.33 10.74
N GLN A 30 11.62 10.57 11.33
CA GLN A 30 11.95 9.37 12.09
C GLN A 30 12.64 8.32 11.23
N ASP A 31 12.12 8.09 10.02
CA ASP A 31 12.72 7.13 9.10
C ASP A 31 14.11 7.56 8.63
N ALA A 32 14.28 8.82 8.22
CA ALA A 32 15.59 9.36 7.86
C ALA A 32 16.60 9.24 8.99
N ALA A 33 16.18 9.50 10.24
CA ALA A 33 17.03 9.32 11.42
C ALA A 33 17.40 7.86 11.66
N GLN A 34 16.45 6.93 11.53
CA GLN A 34 16.72 5.49 11.64
C GLN A 34 17.71 5.01 10.57
N LEU A 35 17.57 5.48 9.34
CA LEU A 35 18.50 5.16 8.25
C LEU A 35 19.89 5.75 8.49
N LEU A 36 20.00 7.01 8.94
CA LEU A 36 21.27 7.63 9.32
C LEU A 36 21.99 6.86 10.44
N LEU A 37 21.24 6.48 11.48
CA LEU A 37 21.79 5.74 12.63
C LEU A 37 22.12 4.29 12.28
N GLY A 38 21.31 3.63 11.46
CA GLY A 38 21.55 2.27 10.97
C GLY A 38 22.71 2.18 9.97
N SER A 39 23.02 3.30 9.31
CA SER A 39 24.17 3.45 8.41
C SER A 39 25.46 3.79 9.16
N THR A 40 25.43 3.87 10.50
CA THR A 40 26.64 4.17 11.27
C THR A 40 27.71 3.09 11.05
N PRO A 41 28.96 3.50 10.81
CA PRO A 41 29.94 2.66 10.16
C PRO A 41 30.53 1.68 11.16
N SER A 42 30.37 0.38 10.90
CA SER A 42 31.36 -0.62 11.30
C SER A 42 32.74 -0.40 10.62
N CYS A 43 32.91 0.71 9.89
CA CYS A 43 34.11 1.11 9.16
C CYS A 43 34.60 2.51 9.58
N SER A 44 34.74 2.79 10.88
CA SER A 44 35.66 3.86 11.32
C SER A 44 37.04 3.24 11.58
N ARG A 45 37.77 2.94 10.52
CA ARG A 45 39.23 2.82 10.61
C ARG A 45 39.89 3.21 9.29
N GLY A 46 40.00 4.53 9.14
CA GLY A 46 41.03 5.19 8.36
C GLY A 46 40.87 5.10 6.86
N THR A 47 40.19 6.09 6.29
CA THR A 47 40.69 6.84 5.12
C THR A 47 39.78 8.04 4.87
N SER A 48 40.42 9.20 4.73
CA SER A 48 39.84 10.48 4.38
C SER A 48 39.20 10.45 2.98
N GLY A 49 37.96 10.94 2.86
CA GLY A 49 37.35 11.28 1.58
C GLY A 49 35.83 11.10 1.57
N SER A 50 35.10 12.17 1.91
CA SER A 50 33.64 12.28 1.81
C SER A 50 32.81 11.50 2.85
N SER A 51 32.84 11.97 4.10
CA SER A 51 31.70 11.76 5.01
C SER A 51 30.55 12.63 4.49
N SER A 52 29.56 12.03 3.82
CA SER A 52 28.32 12.74 3.49
C SER A 52 27.76 13.30 4.81
N SER A 53 27.65 14.62 4.89
CA SER A 53 27.15 15.26 6.11
C SER A 53 25.72 14.78 6.36
N SER A 54 25.29 14.72 7.62
CA SER A 54 23.90 14.39 7.96
C SER A 54 22.89 15.30 7.24
N ALA A 55 23.28 16.56 6.96
CA ALA A 55 22.50 17.51 6.18
C ALA A 55 22.37 17.09 4.70
N THR A 56 23.46 16.61 4.08
CA THR A 56 23.46 16.09 2.70
C THR A 56 22.56 14.87 2.59
N PHE A 57 22.70 13.90 3.50
CA PHE A 57 21.84 12.73 3.55
C PHE A 57 20.35 13.13 3.67
N MET A 58 20.03 14.05 4.58
CA MET A 58 18.65 14.50 4.79
C MET A 58 18.08 15.16 3.53
N ALA A 59 18.87 15.99 2.84
CA ALA A 59 18.46 16.62 1.59
C ALA A 59 18.20 15.58 0.49
N GLU A 60 19.06 14.57 0.36
CA GLU A 60 18.88 13.47 -0.60
C GLU A 60 17.67 12.60 -0.27
N TYR A 61 17.47 12.28 1.00
CA TYR A 61 16.31 11.52 1.47
C TYR A 61 15.01 12.26 1.15
N LEU A 62 14.91 13.54 1.49
CA LEU A 62 13.71 14.34 1.18
C LEU A 62 13.52 14.49 -0.34
N SER A 63 14.60 14.60 -1.11
CA SER A 63 14.55 14.59 -2.58
C SER A 63 14.01 13.26 -3.13
N SER A 64 14.34 12.13 -2.49
CA SER A 64 13.76 10.82 -2.78
C SER A 64 12.26 10.77 -2.46
N VAL A 65 11.83 11.39 -1.36
CA VAL A 65 10.40 11.49 -0.98
C VAL A 65 9.60 12.28 -2.01
N VAL A 66 10.12 13.42 -2.45
CA VAL A 66 9.47 14.28 -3.45
C VAL A 66 9.44 13.60 -4.83
N SER A 67 10.51 12.87 -5.20
CA SER A 67 10.58 12.11 -6.46
C SER A 67 9.88 10.75 -6.43
N GLY A 68 9.26 10.38 -5.30
CA GLY A 68 8.46 9.16 -5.16
C GLY A 68 9.25 7.85 -5.21
N GLN A 69 10.56 7.87 -4.92
CA GLN A 69 11.39 6.66 -4.90
C GLN A 69 11.46 6.01 -3.51
N HIS A 70 10.98 6.70 -2.49
CA HIS A 70 11.16 6.34 -1.07
C HIS A 70 10.32 5.16 -0.58
N VAL A 71 9.36 4.64 -1.35
CA VAL A 71 8.38 3.64 -0.88
C VAL A 71 8.69 2.20 -1.29
N LEU A 72 9.55 2.00 -2.29
CA LEU A 72 9.88 0.65 -2.77
C LEU A 72 10.77 -0.08 -1.76
N TRP A 73 10.49 -1.37 -1.55
CA TRP A 73 11.23 -2.25 -0.63
C TRP A 73 11.16 -1.81 0.83
N ARG A 74 10.16 -1.01 1.18
CA ARG A 74 9.92 -0.54 2.54
C ARG A 74 8.93 -1.43 3.25
N HIS A 75 9.01 -1.39 4.58
CA HIS A 75 8.03 -2.02 5.45
C HIS A 75 6.63 -1.42 5.25
N TYR A 76 5.60 -2.27 5.37
CA TYR A 76 4.20 -1.90 5.17
C TYR A 76 3.78 -0.76 6.10
N ALA A 77 4.26 -0.75 7.35
CA ALA A 77 3.96 0.33 8.30
C ALA A 77 4.39 1.71 7.76
N TYR A 78 5.53 1.78 7.07
CA TYR A 78 6.01 3.00 6.42
C TYR A 78 5.18 3.34 5.19
N VAL A 79 4.92 2.34 4.32
CA VAL A 79 4.12 2.51 3.09
C VAL A 79 2.70 3.00 3.41
N ALA A 80 2.09 2.46 4.47
CA ALA A 80 0.74 2.78 4.91
C ALA A 80 0.67 4.01 5.83
N GLY A 81 1.82 4.53 6.27
CA GLY A 81 1.93 5.53 7.34
C GLY A 81 1.50 6.95 6.97
N THR A 82 1.58 7.32 5.69
CA THR A 82 1.09 8.63 5.20
C THR A 82 0.26 8.47 3.93
N HIS A 83 -0.59 9.45 3.65
CA HIS A 83 -1.35 9.46 2.40
C HIS A 83 -0.44 9.53 1.16
N HIS A 84 0.62 10.36 1.22
CA HIS A 84 1.61 10.48 0.14
C HIS A 84 2.27 9.13 -0.15
N ASN A 85 2.71 8.40 0.88
CA ASN A 85 3.34 7.09 0.72
C ASN A 85 2.41 6.10 0.00
N ARG A 86 1.13 6.08 0.36
CA ARG A 86 0.15 5.21 -0.30
C ARG A 86 -0.05 5.57 -1.77
N LYS A 87 -0.15 6.86 -2.11
CA LYS A 87 -0.30 7.31 -3.50
C LYS A 87 0.89 6.91 -4.35
N VAL A 88 2.10 7.17 -3.85
CA VAL A 88 3.34 6.79 -4.55
C VAL A 88 3.43 5.28 -4.68
N PHE A 89 3.12 4.52 -3.64
CA PHE A 89 3.12 3.06 -3.68
C PHE A 89 2.14 2.51 -4.72
N LEU A 90 0.90 3.02 -4.78
CA LEU A 90 -0.09 2.62 -5.78
C LEU A 90 0.37 2.95 -7.21
N ALA A 91 0.94 4.14 -7.43
CA ALA A 91 1.50 4.53 -8.73
C ALA A 91 2.66 3.59 -9.14
N CYS A 92 3.55 3.27 -8.21
CA CYS A 92 4.64 2.32 -8.41
C CYS A 92 4.12 0.90 -8.69
N ALA A 93 3.16 0.40 -7.92
CA ALA A 93 2.56 -0.92 -8.11
C ALA A 93 1.90 -1.02 -9.48
N ARG A 94 1.09 -0.04 -9.88
CA ARG A 94 0.49 -0.04 -11.23
C ARG A 94 1.56 -0.06 -12.32
N ARG A 95 2.60 0.77 -12.20
CA ARG A 95 3.68 0.85 -13.19
C ARG A 95 4.48 -0.45 -13.30
N MET A 96 4.90 -1.01 -12.15
CA MET A 96 5.77 -2.18 -12.10
C MET A 96 5.02 -3.49 -12.39
N LEU A 97 3.73 -3.57 -12.08
CA LEU A 97 2.92 -4.74 -12.34
C LEU A 97 2.21 -4.70 -13.71
N ALA A 98 2.14 -3.55 -14.38
CA ALA A 98 1.56 -3.44 -15.73
C ALA A 98 2.10 -4.47 -16.74
N PRO A 99 3.41 -4.79 -16.80
CA PRO A 99 3.94 -5.81 -17.70
C PRO A 99 3.38 -7.22 -17.42
N THR A 100 3.07 -7.52 -16.16
CA THR A 100 2.50 -8.81 -15.75
C THR A 100 1.02 -8.95 -16.11
N ALA A 101 0.35 -7.88 -16.57
CA ALA A 101 -1.04 -7.95 -17.03
C ALA A 101 -1.23 -8.86 -18.26
N ALA A 102 -0.16 -9.14 -19.00
CA ALA A 102 -0.17 -10.12 -20.09
C ALA A 102 -0.23 -11.58 -19.61
N ALA A 103 0.05 -11.86 -18.33
CA ALA A 103 0.06 -13.20 -17.76
C ALA A 103 -1.35 -13.81 -17.58
N GLY A 104 -2.42 -13.08 -17.91
CA GLY A 104 -3.79 -13.57 -17.83
C GLY A 104 -4.47 -13.28 -16.49
N ARG A 105 -5.22 -14.26 -15.97
CA ARG A 105 -5.87 -14.16 -14.66
C ARG A 105 -4.96 -14.76 -13.59
N LEU A 106 -4.97 -14.14 -12.42
CA LEU A 106 -4.12 -14.48 -11.29
C LEU A 106 -4.97 -14.90 -10.10
N SER A 107 -4.42 -15.76 -9.25
CA SER A 107 -4.99 -16.07 -7.92
C SER A 107 -4.69 -14.94 -6.93
N MET A 108 -5.33 -15.00 -5.76
CA MET A 108 -5.03 -14.08 -4.66
C MET A 108 -3.58 -14.23 -4.18
N GLY A 109 -3.06 -15.47 -4.20
CA GLY A 109 -1.68 -15.78 -3.80
C GLY A 109 -0.65 -15.20 -4.77
N ASP A 110 -0.91 -15.28 -6.07
CA ASP A 110 -0.04 -14.69 -7.10
C ASP A 110 0.05 -13.17 -6.93
N VAL A 111 -1.10 -12.53 -6.75
CA VAL A 111 -1.17 -11.08 -6.56
C VAL A 111 -0.49 -10.65 -5.26
N HIS A 112 -0.68 -11.39 -4.17
CA HIS A 112 0.03 -11.12 -2.92
C HIS A 112 1.54 -11.25 -3.11
N SER A 113 2.00 -12.30 -3.80
CA SER A 113 3.42 -12.51 -4.12
C SER A 113 4.00 -11.36 -4.94
N LEU A 114 3.25 -10.84 -5.92
CA LEU A 114 3.65 -9.65 -6.68
C LEU A 114 3.79 -8.39 -5.81
N LEU A 115 2.91 -8.20 -4.83
CA LEU A 115 3.01 -7.07 -3.89
C LEU A 115 4.18 -7.22 -2.92
N LEU A 116 4.54 -8.46 -2.56
CA LEU A 116 5.72 -8.73 -1.73
C LEU A 116 7.04 -8.35 -2.43
N LEU A 117 7.07 -8.36 -3.77
CA LEU A 117 8.18 -7.81 -4.55
C LEU A 117 8.29 -6.27 -4.46
N LEU A 118 7.30 -5.58 -3.90
CA LEU A 118 7.34 -4.12 -3.73
C LEU A 118 7.43 -3.72 -2.26
N CYS A 119 6.85 -4.54 -1.37
CA CYS A 119 6.76 -4.33 0.06
C CYS A 119 6.90 -5.71 0.76
N PRO A 120 8.08 -6.05 1.30
CA PRO A 120 8.40 -7.42 1.74
C PRO A 120 7.51 -8.02 2.83
N ASP A 121 6.83 -7.18 3.60
CA ASP A 121 5.91 -7.54 4.68
C ASP A 121 4.47 -7.11 4.39
N PHE A 122 4.11 -6.96 3.11
CA PHE A 122 2.75 -6.57 2.71
C PHE A 122 1.72 -7.55 3.28
N PRO A 123 0.70 -7.07 4.02
CA PRO A 123 -0.24 -7.95 4.70
C PRO A 123 -1.22 -8.58 3.72
N LEU A 124 -1.40 -9.90 3.83
CA LEU A 124 -2.42 -10.63 3.07
C LEU A 124 -3.84 -10.07 3.34
N GLY A 125 -4.08 -9.51 4.52
CA GLY A 125 -5.33 -8.83 4.86
C GLY A 125 -5.67 -7.69 3.91
N GLY A 126 -4.67 -6.93 3.44
CA GLY A 126 -4.87 -5.85 2.47
C GLY A 126 -5.38 -6.38 1.13
N VAL A 127 -4.83 -7.50 0.66
CA VAL A 127 -5.27 -8.18 -0.58
C VAL A 127 -6.68 -8.75 -0.42
N LYS A 128 -6.93 -9.45 0.71
CA LYS A 128 -8.25 -10.03 1.02
C LYS A 128 -9.37 -8.99 1.06
N ASN A 129 -9.09 -7.79 1.56
CA ASN A 129 -10.09 -6.72 1.68
C ASN A 129 -10.66 -6.28 0.31
N CYS A 130 -9.88 -6.36 -0.76
CA CYS A 130 -10.31 -5.95 -2.10
C CYS A 130 -10.60 -7.13 -3.04
N TRP A 131 -10.16 -8.34 -2.69
CA TRP A 131 -10.30 -9.55 -3.52
C TRP A 131 -11.75 -9.85 -3.89
N SER A 132 -12.66 -9.91 -2.91
CA SER A 132 -14.08 -10.21 -3.15
C SER A 132 -14.74 -9.20 -4.10
N ALA A 133 -14.34 -7.93 -4.03
CA ALA A 133 -14.81 -6.92 -4.98
C ALA A 133 -14.25 -7.12 -6.39
N ALA A 134 -12.98 -7.53 -6.50
CA ALA A 134 -12.35 -7.81 -7.77
C ALA A 134 -12.96 -9.03 -8.47
N VAL A 135 -13.24 -10.10 -7.72
CA VAL A 135 -13.95 -11.29 -8.22
C VAL A 135 -15.36 -10.94 -8.69
N ALA A 136 -16.11 -10.18 -7.89
CA ALA A 136 -17.44 -9.74 -8.28
C ALA A 136 -17.41 -8.90 -9.58
N LEU A 137 -16.50 -7.93 -9.68
CA LEU A 137 -16.34 -7.12 -10.89
C LEU A 137 -15.94 -7.96 -12.11
N GLN A 138 -15.05 -8.94 -11.93
CA GLN A 138 -14.65 -9.86 -13.00
C GLN A 138 -15.85 -10.68 -13.49
N ALA A 139 -16.63 -11.25 -12.58
CA ALA A 139 -17.81 -12.05 -12.91
C ALA A 139 -18.86 -11.22 -13.69
N TRP A 140 -19.10 -9.98 -13.27
CA TRP A 140 -19.97 -9.05 -13.99
C TRP A 140 -19.45 -8.73 -15.40
N ALA A 141 -18.14 -8.49 -15.54
CA ALA A 141 -17.52 -8.23 -16.84
C ALA A 141 -17.57 -9.46 -17.77
N ASP A 142 -17.46 -10.66 -17.22
CA ASP A 142 -17.54 -11.92 -17.97
C ASP A 142 -18.97 -12.20 -18.43
N ALA A 143 -19.96 -12.04 -17.54
CA ALA A 143 -21.38 -12.21 -17.87
C ALA A 143 -21.83 -11.23 -18.97
N ALA A 144 -21.36 -9.98 -18.92
CA ALA A 144 -21.64 -8.98 -19.95
C ALA A 144 -21.11 -9.37 -21.33
N LYS A 145 -20.00 -10.12 -21.40
CA LYS A 145 -19.42 -10.61 -22.67
C LYS A 145 -20.13 -11.86 -23.18
N GLN A 146 -20.62 -12.71 -22.30
CA GLN A 146 -21.16 -14.03 -22.65
C GLN A 146 -22.67 -14.04 -22.95
N GLN A 147 -23.40 -12.94 -22.70
CA GLN A 147 -24.87 -12.86 -22.84
C GLN A 147 -25.64 -14.01 -22.14
N GLN A 148 -25.01 -14.70 -21.19
CA GLN A 148 -25.60 -15.78 -20.41
C GLN A 148 -25.50 -15.46 -18.92
N PRO A 149 -26.51 -15.83 -18.12
CA PRO A 149 -26.46 -15.65 -16.67
C PRO A 149 -25.31 -16.48 -16.08
N PRO A 150 -24.61 -15.95 -15.05
CA PRO A 150 -23.50 -16.65 -14.45
C PRO A 150 -23.99 -17.97 -13.83
N LEU A 151 -23.49 -19.09 -14.37
CA LEU A 151 -23.67 -20.41 -13.77
C LEU A 151 -22.93 -20.43 -12.42
N GLN A 152 -23.59 -20.94 -11.37
CA GLN A 152 -22.98 -21.13 -10.05
C GLN A 152 -21.70 -21.97 -10.19
N GLN A 153 -20.56 -21.32 -10.02
CA GLN A 153 -19.24 -21.92 -10.21
C GLN A 153 -18.81 -22.58 -8.89
N GLN A 154 -18.81 -23.91 -8.86
CA GLN A 154 -18.30 -24.72 -7.75
C GLN A 154 -16.76 -24.78 -7.78
N ASP A 155 -16.15 -24.53 -6.62
CA ASP A 155 -14.81 -24.96 -6.16
C ASP A 155 -13.55 -24.66 -6.98
N CYS A 156 -13.62 -23.92 -8.09
CA CYS A 156 -12.42 -23.43 -8.77
C CYS A 156 -11.82 -22.23 -8.01
N GLU A 157 -10.49 -22.23 -7.88
CA GLU A 157 -9.75 -21.07 -7.38
C GLU A 157 -10.17 -19.83 -8.17
N GLU A 158 -10.70 -18.81 -7.48
CA GLU A 158 -11.20 -17.61 -8.12
C GLU A 158 -10.02 -16.89 -8.79
N LEU A 159 -10.02 -16.79 -10.12
CA LEU A 159 -8.96 -16.11 -10.87
C LEU A 159 -9.46 -14.75 -11.37
N VAL A 160 -8.67 -13.70 -11.14
CA VAL A 160 -9.02 -12.31 -11.49
C VAL A 160 -7.97 -11.71 -12.41
N GLN A 161 -8.39 -10.92 -13.41
CA GLN A 161 -7.45 -10.13 -14.21
C GLN A 161 -6.75 -9.10 -13.33
N LEU A 162 -5.42 -8.99 -13.47
CA LEU A 162 -4.62 -8.07 -12.67
C LEU A 162 -5.14 -6.62 -12.72
N GLN A 163 -5.65 -6.16 -13.86
CA GLN A 163 -6.21 -4.80 -13.98
C GLN A 163 -7.47 -4.58 -13.15
N VAL A 164 -8.32 -5.60 -13.04
CA VAL A 164 -9.53 -5.57 -12.20
C VAL A 164 -9.13 -5.56 -10.72
N PHE A 165 -8.15 -6.40 -10.35
CA PHE A 165 -7.57 -6.35 -9.00
C PHE A 165 -6.99 -4.97 -8.68
N LEU A 166 -6.12 -4.42 -9.53
CA LEU A 166 -5.46 -3.13 -9.31
C LEU A 166 -6.48 -2.00 -9.13
N GLN A 167 -7.59 -2.01 -9.88
CA GLN A 167 -8.67 -1.04 -9.68
C GLN A 167 -9.28 -1.13 -8.27
N CYS A 168 -9.62 -2.33 -7.81
CA CYS A 168 -10.15 -2.51 -6.45
C CYS A 168 -9.11 -2.17 -5.39
N PHE A 169 -7.87 -2.56 -5.61
CA PHE A 169 -6.75 -2.30 -4.72
C PHE A 169 -6.49 -0.80 -4.57
N GLU A 170 -6.52 -0.04 -5.67
CA GLU A 170 -6.39 1.42 -5.64
C GLU A 170 -7.46 2.06 -4.78
N VAL A 171 -8.73 1.77 -5.01
CA VAL A 171 -9.83 2.38 -4.24
C VAL A 171 -9.73 2.01 -2.76
N THR A 172 -9.55 0.72 -2.45
CA THR A 172 -9.53 0.24 -1.06
C THR A 172 -8.31 0.72 -0.30
N PHE A 173 -7.11 0.68 -0.90
CA PHE A 173 -5.88 1.09 -0.23
C PHE A 173 -5.76 2.62 -0.10
N PHE A 174 -6.22 3.36 -1.12
CA PHE A 174 -6.26 4.83 -1.09
C PHE A 174 -7.17 5.34 0.03
N PHE A 175 -8.37 4.74 0.20
CA PHE A 175 -9.33 5.12 1.23
C PHE A 175 -9.31 4.23 2.49
N GLU A 176 -8.26 3.43 2.72
CA GLU A 176 -8.33 2.42 3.80
C GLU A 176 -8.55 3.04 5.19
N GLN A 177 -7.97 4.21 5.51
CA GLN A 177 -8.23 4.88 6.80
C GLN A 177 -9.72 5.26 6.97
N TYR A 178 -10.34 5.75 5.90
CA TYR A 178 -11.77 6.04 5.85
C TYR A 178 -12.61 4.78 6.01
N LEU A 179 -12.26 3.72 5.27
CA LEU A 179 -12.94 2.43 5.33
C LEU A 179 -12.81 1.76 6.70
N MET A 180 -11.67 1.88 7.37
CA MET A 180 -11.48 1.38 8.74
C MET A 180 -12.33 2.17 9.74
N ALA A 181 -12.40 3.50 9.62
CA ALA A 181 -13.27 4.31 10.46
C ALA A 181 -14.75 3.89 10.32
N LEU A 182 -15.23 3.75 9.08
CA LEU A 182 -16.58 3.25 8.81
C LEU A 182 -16.77 1.85 9.41
N ARG A 183 -15.85 0.91 9.15
CA ARG A 183 -15.95 -0.48 9.62
C ARG A 183 -16.04 -0.58 11.13
N VAL A 184 -15.29 0.23 11.87
CA VAL A 184 -15.28 0.19 13.35
C VAL A 184 -16.53 0.84 13.94
N GLN A 185 -17.03 1.91 13.32
CA GLN A 185 -18.05 2.76 13.94
C GLN A 185 -19.48 2.52 13.42
N ALA A 186 -19.64 1.98 12.21
CA ALA A 186 -20.94 1.76 11.57
C ALA A 186 -21.29 0.29 11.34
N PHE A 187 -20.36 -0.64 11.58
CA PHE A 187 -20.58 -2.06 11.38
C PHE A 187 -20.34 -2.83 12.67
N ASN A 188 -21.18 -3.84 12.93
CA ASN A 188 -21.05 -4.70 14.11
C ASN A 188 -19.94 -5.76 13.94
N ARG A 189 -19.77 -6.64 14.94
CA ARG A 189 -18.76 -7.72 14.91
C ARG A 189 -18.96 -8.68 13.73
N ASP A 190 -20.21 -8.89 13.33
CA ASP A 190 -20.60 -9.71 12.17
C ASP A 190 -20.47 -8.97 10.84
N LYS A 191 -19.88 -7.76 10.87
CA LYS A 191 -19.67 -6.85 9.73
C LYS A 191 -20.97 -6.44 9.04
N GLN A 192 -22.09 -6.46 9.76
CA GLN A 192 -23.37 -5.94 9.30
C GLN A 192 -23.51 -4.48 9.68
N CYS A 193 -24.09 -3.69 8.77
CA CYS A 193 -24.41 -2.29 9.01
C CYS A 193 -25.36 -2.17 10.22
N MET A 194 -25.08 -1.25 11.14
CA MET A 194 -25.93 -1.02 12.32
C MET A 194 -27.15 -0.11 12.04
N GLY A 195 -27.30 0.38 10.80
CA GLY A 195 -28.43 1.19 10.35
C GLY A 195 -27.99 2.46 9.58
N LEU A 196 -28.85 2.95 8.68
CA LEU A 196 -28.52 4.05 7.78
C LEU A 196 -28.33 5.41 8.48
N VAL A 197 -29.12 5.70 9.52
CA VAL A 197 -29.01 6.97 10.26
C VAL A 197 -27.68 7.04 11.02
N GLN A 198 -27.28 5.94 11.65
CA GLN A 198 -25.98 5.84 12.32
C GLN A 198 -24.83 5.94 11.31
N LEU A 199 -24.96 5.26 10.17
CA LEU A 199 -23.96 5.31 9.10
C LEU A 199 -23.73 6.73 8.58
N ASP A 200 -24.78 7.53 8.40
CA ASP A 200 -24.65 8.93 7.96
C ASP A 200 -23.90 9.82 8.97
N ALA A 201 -24.18 9.65 10.26
CA ALA A 201 -23.46 10.35 11.31
C ALA A 201 -21.97 9.93 11.35
N VAL A 202 -21.71 8.62 11.19
CA VAL A 202 -20.34 8.08 11.13
C VAL A 202 -19.60 8.58 9.91
N ILE A 203 -20.25 8.69 8.74
CA ILE A 203 -19.65 9.28 7.54
C ILE A 203 -19.20 10.71 7.86
N ALA A 204 -20.10 11.57 8.33
CA ALA A 204 -19.77 12.97 8.62
C ALA A 204 -18.61 13.10 9.63
N ALA A 205 -18.61 12.27 10.69
CA ALA A 205 -17.53 12.23 11.68
C ALA A 205 -16.20 11.77 11.07
N ALA A 206 -16.21 10.73 10.22
CA ALA A 206 -15.02 10.24 9.54
C ALA A 206 -14.47 11.26 8.54
N GLU A 207 -15.33 11.95 7.78
CA GLU A 207 -14.94 13.02 6.86
C GLU A 207 -14.21 14.13 7.64
N GLN A 208 -14.80 14.63 8.72
CA GLN A 208 -14.20 15.68 9.56
C GLN A 208 -12.85 15.24 10.15
N GLN A 209 -12.80 14.06 10.79
CA GLN A 209 -11.60 13.59 11.47
C GLN A 209 -10.44 13.36 10.50
N LEU A 210 -10.71 12.79 9.33
CA LEU A 210 -9.67 12.41 8.37
C LEU A 210 -9.19 13.60 7.54
N SER A 211 -10.08 14.55 7.21
CA SER A 211 -9.68 15.79 6.56
C SER A 211 -8.71 16.61 7.41
N LEU A 212 -8.93 16.69 8.73
CA LEU A 212 -7.99 17.35 9.65
C LEU A 212 -6.60 16.72 9.67
N LYS A 213 -6.51 15.42 9.37
CA LYS A 213 -5.26 14.64 9.34
C LYS A 213 -4.66 14.49 7.93
N GLY A 214 -5.22 15.17 6.92
CA GLY A 214 -4.74 15.10 5.53
C GLY A 214 -4.98 13.76 4.84
N TRP A 215 -5.86 12.92 5.39
CA TRP A 215 -6.25 11.67 4.75
C TRP A 215 -7.33 11.91 3.70
N PRO A 216 -7.32 11.14 2.61
CA PRO A 216 -8.30 11.31 1.54
C PRO A 216 -9.66 10.82 2.02
N VAL A 217 -10.68 11.56 1.62
CA VAL A 217 -12.06 11.27 1.97
C VAL A 217 -12.87 11.27 0.67
N PRO A 218 -13.60 10.19 0.35
CA PRO A 218 -14.45 10.17 -0.82
C PRO A 218 -15.61 11.15 -0.64
N ALA A 219 -16.04 11.82 -1.71
CA ALA A 219 -17.16 12.76 -1.61
C ALA A 219 -18.41 12.07 -1.04
N GLY A 220 -18.98 12.59 0.04
CA GLY A 220 -20.09 11.96 0.76
C GLY A 220 -21.28 11.59 -0.11
N ARG A 221 -21.58 12.38 -1.16
CA ARG A 221 -22.62 12.04 -2.16
C ARG A 221 -22.36 10.72 -2.89
N LEU A 222 -21.09 10.42 -3.22
CA LEU A 222 -20.69 9.18 -3.89
C LEU A 222 -20.80 8.00 -2.92
N VAL A 223 -20.39 8.19 -1.66
CA VAL A 223 -20.51 7.16 -0.63
C VAL A 223 -21.97 6.79 -0.39
N ARG A 224 -22.85 7.79 -0.22
CA ARG A 224 -24.30 7.57 -0.05
C ARG A 224 -24.91 6.83 -1.24
N ARG A 225 -24.49 7.15 -2.47
CA ARG A 225 -24.90 6.41 -3.67
C ARG A 225 -24.42 4.96 -3.66
N CYS A 226 -23.19 4.70 -3.21
CA CYS A 226 -22.66 3.35 -3.07
C CYS A 226 -23.40 2.56 -1.98
N ILE A 227 -23.74 3.20 -0.85
CA ILE A 227 -24.56 2.61 0.21
C ILE A 227 -25.94 2.22 -0.31
N ALA A 228 -26.61 3.09 -1.08
CA ALA A 228 -27.89 2.78 -1.69
C ALA A 228 -27.80 1.57 -2.64
N THR A 229 -26.70 1.45 -3.40
CA THR A 229 -26.45 0.27 -4.24
C THR A 229 -26.19 -0.99 -3.42
N ALA A 230 -25.34 -0.93 -2.40
CA ALA A 230 -25.06 -2.05 -1.50
C ALA A 230 -26.32 -2.54 -0.77
N SER A 231 -27.15 -1.60 -0.31
CA SER A 231 -28.40 -1.91 0.40
C SER A 231 -29.44 -2.57 -0.50
N ARG A 232 -29.45 -2.28 -1.81
CA ARG A 232 -30.36 -2.92 -2.78
C ARG A 232 -29.93 -4.33 -3.16
N ALA A 233 -28.63 -4.61 -3.09
CA ALA A 233 -28.09 -5.95 -3.34
C ALA A 233 -28.37 -6.91 -2.17
N ALA A 234 -28.63 -6.37 -0.98
CA ALA A 234 -28.95 -7.11 0.24
C ALA A 234 -30.44 -7.04 0.60
N THR A 235 -30.90 -7.92 1.50
CA THR A 235 -32.20 -7.79 2.16
C THR A 235 -32.14 -6.63 3.16
N TYR A 236 -32.71 -5.49 2.75
CA TYR A 236 -32.88 -4.28 3.58
C TYR A 236 -33.41 -4.60 4.99
N PRO A 237 -32.94 -3.92 6.07
CA PRO A 237 -32.07 -2.74 6.11
C PRO A 237 -30.56 -3.03 6.27
N ASP A 238 -30.17 -4.30 6.39
CA ASP A 238 -28.81 -4.68 6.76
C ASP A 238 -28.02 -5.15 5.53
N PHE A 239 -26.81 -4.62 5.36
CA PHE A 239 -25.86 -5.10 4.36
C PHE A 239 -24.47 -5.28 4.97
N ALA A 240 -23.75 -6.26 4.46
CA ALA A 240 -22.40 -6.56 4.90
C ALA A 240 -21.40 -5.50 4.39
N PHE A 241 -20.35 -5.23 5.17
CA PHE A 241 -19.28 -4.30 4.78
C PHE A 241 -18.67 -4.62 3.41
N VAL A 242 -18.59 -5.90 3.04
CA VAL A 242 -18.07 -6.33 1.73
C VAL A 242 -18.92 -5.81 0.56
N GLU A 243 -20.24 -5.67 0.74
CA GLU A 243 -21.14 -5.11 -0.29
C GLU A 243 -20.89 -3.62 -0.51
N LEU A 244 -20.52 -2.89 0.55
CA LEU A 244 -20.07 -1.50 0.42
C LEU A 244 -18.77 -1.41 -0.39
N ILE A 245 -17.80 -2.27 -0.09
CA ILE A 245 -16.52 -2.31 -0.82
C ILE A 245 -16.76 -2.62 -2.30
N LYS A 246 -17.61 -3.62 -2.61
CA LYS A 246 -18.02 -3.93 -4.00
C LYS A 246 -18.64 -2.71 -4.68
N ALA A 247 -19.56 -2.02 -4.02
CA ALA A 247 -20.23 -0.84 -4.56
C ALA A 247 -19.24 0.33 -4.81
N LEU A 248 -18.28 0.56 -3.90
CA LEU A 248 -17.25 1.59 -4.07
C LEU A 248 -16.31 1.27 -5.24
N CYS A 249 -15.82 0.03 -5.34
CA CYS A 249 -14.92 -0.39 -6.44
C CYS A 249 -15.61 -0.42 -7.81
N SER A 250 -16.94 -0.55 -7.83
CA SER A 250 -17.76 -0.52 -9.05
C SER A 250 -18.15 0.90 -9.48
N ASN A 251 -17.94 1.91 -8.61
CA ASN A 251 -18.31 3.28 -8.90
C ASN A 251 -17.25 3.95 -9.79
N GLN A 252 -17.58 4.20 -11.05
CA GLN A 252 -16.65 4.77 -12.04
C GLN A 252 -16.19 6.19 -11.69
N GLU A 253 -17.06 7.02 -11.11
CA GLU A 253 -16.68 8.38 -10.70
C GLU A 253 -15.60 8.34 -9.61
N LEU A 254 -15.75 7.44 -8.64
CA LEU A 254 -14.77 7.25 -7.56
C LEU A 254 -13.45 6.69 -8.09
N VAL A 255 -13.51 5.66 -8.96
CA VAL A 255 -12.32 5.07 -9.59
C VAL A 255 -11.56 6.10 -10.42
N LEU A 256 -12.25 6.93 -11.20
CA LEU A 256 -11.63 8.00 -12.00
C LEU A 256 -10.97 9.05 -11.12
N HIS A 257 -11.62 9.46 -10.03
CA HIS A 257 -11.05 10.40 -9.07
C HIS A 257 -9.74 9.87 -8.46
N VAL A 258 -9.72 8.62 -7.98
CA VAL A 258 -8.50 7.99 -7.45
C VAL A 258 -7.41 7.95 -8.52
N ARG A 259 -7.73 7.54 -9.76
CA ARG A 259 -6.73 7.50 -10.84
C ARG A 259 -6.16 8.86 -11.19
N GLN A 260 -6.97 9.92 -11.17
CA GLN A 260 -6.50 11.29 -11.39
C GLN A 260 -5.51 11.72 -10.31
N GLU A 261 -5.80 11.44 -9.04
CA GLU A 261 -4.89 11.72 -7.92
C GLU A 261 -3.56 10.97 -8.04
N LEU A 262 -3.61 9.69 -8.42
CA LEU A 262 -2.42 8.88 -8.64
C LEU A 262 -1.60 9.38 -9.84
N ALA A 263 -2.25 9.76 -10.94
CA ALA A 263 -1.59 10.31 -12.12
C ALA A 263 -0.93 11.67 -11.82
N ALA A 264 -1.61 12.54 -11.08
CA ALA A 264 -1.05 13.83 -10.63
C ALA A 264 0.18 13.62 -9.73
N THR A 265 0.11 12.65 -8.82
CA THR A 265 1.24 12.30 -7.95
C THR A 265 2.44 11.77 -8.76
N ALA A 266 2.19 10.89 -9.74
CA ALA A 266 3.23 10.38 -10.61
C ALA A 266 3.86 11.47 -11.49
N ALA A 267 3.06 12.40 -12.00
CA ALA A 267 3.55 13.54 -12.79
C ALA A 267 4.41 14.49 -11.94
N SER A 268 3.97 14.80 -10.72
CA SER A 268 4.74 15.61 -9.77
C SER A 268 6.07 14.95 -9.40
N ALA A 269 6.06 13.64 -9.13
CA ALA A 269 7.27 12.87 -8.85
C ALA A 269 8.24 12.86 -10.04
N ALA A 270 7.74 12.69 -11.26
CA ALA A 270 8.56 12.73 -12.47
C ALA A 270 9.18 14.12 -12.71
N ALA A 271 8.42 15.19 -12.49
CA ALA A 271 8.91 16.56 -12.58
C ALA A 271 10.00 16.84 -11.55
N ALA A 272 9.83 16.37 -10.30
CA ALA A 272 10.84 16.49 -9.26
C ALA A 272 12.11 15.69 -9.58
N ALA A 273 11.97 14.47 -10.10
CA ALA A 273 13.11 13.67 -10.52
C ALA A 273 13.91 14.35 -11.65
N ALA A 274 13.21 14.97 -12.62
CA ALA A 274 13.83 15.75 -13.68
C ALA A 274 14.51 17.03 -13.18
N ALA A 275 13.93 17.71 -12.19
CA ALA A 275 14.55 18.87 -11.56
C ALA A 275 15.82 18.49 -10.79
N ASN A 276 15.80 17.37 -10.06
CA ASN A 276 16.95 16.86 -9.31
C ASN A 276 18.11 16.47 -10.24
N SER A 277 17.81 15.88 -11.41
CA SER A 277 18.85 15.54 -12.39
C SER A 277 19.41 16.77 -13.12
N ALA A 278 18.61 17.83 -13.28
CA ALA A 278 19.05 19.10 -13.87
C ALA A 278 19.86 19.97 -12.88
N GLY A 279 19.54 19.93 -11.58
CA GLY A 279 20.17 20.74 -10.52
C GLY A 279 21.52 20.24 -10.01
N LEU A 280 21.97 19.06 -10.43
CA LEU A 280 23.29 18.49 -10.09
C LEU A 280 24.42 18.94 -11.02
N ARG A 281 24.23 20.00 -11.82
CA ARG A 281 25.37 20.75 -12.38
C ARG A 281 25.64 21.95 -11.47
N PRO A 282 26.58 21.85 -10.51
CA PRO A 282 27.15 23.06 -9.96
C PRO A 282 27.82 23.78 -11.13
N ASP A 283 27.29 24.94 -11.48
CA ASP A 283 27.97 25.88 -12.35
C ASP A 283 29.21 26.37 -11.60
N THR A 284 30.31 25.62 -11.73
CA THR A 284 31.65 26.05 -11.31
C THR A 284 32.21 27.12 -12.25
N SER A 285 31.42 27.61 -13.20
CA SER A 285 31.80 28.61 -14.19
C SER A 285 31.47 30.06 -13.75
N ARG A 286 31.87 30.47 -12.54
CA ARG A 286 31.96 31.91 -12.21
C ARG A 286 33.32 32.31 -11.64
N SER A 287 34.16 32.77 -12.57
CA SER A 287 35.22 33.78 -12.41
C SER A 287 36.28 33.55 -11.32
N ARG A 288 37.38 32.89 -11.71
CA ARG A 288 38.73 33.28 -11.27
C ARG A 288 39.55 33.65 -12.50
N SER A 289 39.67 34.96 -12.73
CA SER A 289 40.81 35.53 -13.42
C SER A 289 42.08 35.31 -12.59
N SER A 290 43.20 35.16 -13.30
CA SER A 290 44.62 35.11 -12.87
C SER A 290 45.23 33.75 -12.50
N SER A 291 45.94 33.21 -13.51
CA SER A 291 47.32 32.69 -13.50
C SER A 291 47.70 31.54 -12.54
N GLY A 292 48.06 30.40 -13.12
CA GLY A 292 48.93 29.41 -12.48
C GLY A 292 48.82 28.02 -13.10
N CYS A 293 49.89 27.57 -13.77
CA CYS A 293 50.07 26.20 -14.26
C CYS A 293 49.93 25.16 -13.14
N GLY A 294 49.35 23.99 -13.44
CA GLY A 294 49.46 22.82 -12.58
C GLY A 294 48.40 21.74 -12.85
N SER A 295 48.87 20.57 -13.24
CA SER A 295 48.16 19.37 -13.68
C SER A 295 47.17 18.74 -12.68
N SER A 296 46.39 17.78 -13.22
CA SER A 296 45.78 16.58 -12.58
C SER A 296 44.26 16.63 -12.30
N ASP A 297 43.52 16.07 -13.25
CA ASP A 297 42.65 14.88 -13.11
C ASP A 297 41.94 14.64 -11.76
N SER A 298 40.60 14.71 -11.75
CA SER A 298 39.68 13.91 -10.92
C SER A 298 38.22 14.38 -11.08
N SER A 299 37.48 13.76 -11.99
CA SER A 299 36.02 13.82 -12.08
C SER A 299 35.45 12.43 -11.76
N GLN A 300 35.20 12.10 -10.48
CA GLN A 300 34.66 10.79 -10.08
C GLN A 300 33.66 10.79 -8.91
N ASP A 301 33.28 11.94 -8.34
CA ASP A 301 32.49 11.95 -7.09
C ASP A 301 30.95 11.88 -7.28
N GLY A 302 30.44 12.07 -8.49
CA GLY A 302 28.99 12.02 -8.77
C GLY A 302 28.40 10.60 -8.88
N ASP A 303 29.23 9.60 -9.20
CA ASP A 303 28.76 8.23 -9.47
C ASP A 303 28.69 7.33 -8.21
N GLN A 304 29.36 7.72 -7.11
CA GLN A 304 29.47 6.86 -5.92
C GLN A 304 28.20 6.82 -5.07
N ILE A 305 27.35 7.86 -5.12
CA ILE A 305 26.13 7.94 -4.30
C ILE A 305 24.96 7.19 -4.95
N SER A 306 24.87 7.22 -6.29
CA SER A 306 24.00 6.30 -7.05
C SER A 306 24.42 4.84 -6.86
N ALA A 307 25.70 4.58 -6.57
CA ALA A 307 26.18 3.25 -6.19
C ALA A 307 25.76 2.86 -4.77
N ALA A 308 25.69 3.76 -3.79
CA ALA A 308 25.24 3.45 -2.43
C ALA A 308 23.75 3.02 -2.38
N ALA A 309 22.87 3.70 -3.13
CA ALA A 309 21.47 3.28 -3.27
C ALA A 309 21.34 1.91 -3.99
N ARG A 310 22.20 1.63 -4.98
CA ARG A 310 22.30 0.30 -5.63
C ARG A 310 22.95 -0.76 -4.73
N GLN A 311 23.85 -0.38 -3.84
CA GLN A 311 24.53 -1.27 -2.91
C GLN A 311 23.61 -1.69 -1.78
N GLN A 312 22.71 -0.80 -1.33
CA GLN A 312 21.60 -1.16 -0.44
C GLN A 312 20.61 -2.12 -1.12
N GLN A 313 20.33 -1.91 -2.43
CA GLN A 313 19.53 -2.83 -3.25
C GLN A 313 20.22 -4.20 -3.45
N GLN A 314 21.56 -4.26 -3.52
CA GLN A 314 22.33 -5.50 -3.66
C GLN A 314 22.53 -6.24 -2.32
N GLN A 315 22.77 -5.54 -1.22
CA GLN A 315 22.91 -6.16 0.11
C GLN A 315 21.60 -6.81 0.59
N GLN A 316 20.45 -6.29 0.17
CA GLN A 316 19.14 -6.90 0.50
C GLN A 316 18.77 -8.08 -0.41
N GLN A 317 19.40 -8.22 -1.59
CA GLN A 317 19.26 -9.42 -2.44
C GLN A 317 20.18 -10.58 -2.02
N GLN A 318 21.13 -10.33 -1.13
CA GLN A 318 22.05 -11.34 -0.58
C GLN A 318 21.65 -11.73 0.84
N TRP A 319 20.42 -12.19 1.06
CA TRP A 319 20.10 -12.99 2.24
C TRP A 319 20.10 -14.47 1.86
N PRO A 320 20.91 -15.34 2.49
CA PRO A 320 20.89 -16.76 2.19
C PRO A 320 19.59 -17.35 2.72
N GLY A 321 18.79 -17.90 1.82
CA GLY A 321 17.65 -18.74 2.17
C GLY A 321 18.09 -19.85 3.12
N THR A 322 17.36 -19.99 4.22
CA THR A 322 17.49 -21.09 5.18
C THR A 322 17.48 -22.42 4.43
N ALA A 323 18.59 -23.15 4.54
CA ALA A 323 18.74 -24.49 4.01
C ALA A 323 17.67 -25.42 4.61
N SER A 324 16.76 -25.86 3.75
CA SER A 324 15.78 -26.90 4.04
C SER A 324 16.51 -28.24 4.27
N THR A 325 16.10 -28.90 5.33
CA THR A 325 16.54 -30.20 5.82
C THR A 325 16.49 -31.30 4.76
N ARG A 326 17.55 -32.12 4.73
CA ARG A 326 17.64 -33.38 4.00
C ARG A 326 16.64 -34.41 4.53
N ASP A 327 15.89 -35.02 3.63
CA ASP A 327 15.35 -36.37 3.79
C ASP A 327 16.50 -37.39 3.89
N PRO A 328 16.29 -38.48 4.64
CA PRO A 328 16.64 -39.77 4.11
C PRO A 328 15.49 -40.77 4.27
N ALA A 329 15.11 -41.36 3.15
CA ALA A 329 14.27 -42.54 3.08
C ALA A 329 15.01 -43.80 3.59
N ALA A 330 14.20 -44.74 4.09
CA ALA A 330 14.44 -46.20 4.10
C ALA A 330 15.56 -46.77 4.99
N ALA A 331 15.17 -47.30 6.17
CA ALA A 331 15.75 -48.52 6.73
C ALA A 331 14.86 -49.13 7.84
N ALA A 332 14.71 -50.46 7.81
CA ALA A 332 14.15 -51.38 8.82
C ALA A 332 12.62 -51.34 9.03
N ALA A 333 11.80 -52.29 8.55
CA ALA A 333 11.80 -53.76 8.71
C ALA A 333 11.60 -54.26 10.16
N ALA A 334 10.45 -54.94 10.33
CA ALA A 334 10.15 -56.04 11.25
C ALA A 334 10.04 -55.80 12.77
N SER A 335 8.81 -55.96 13.30
CA SER A 335 8.42 -56.80 14.46
C SER A 335 6.92 -56.58 14.75
N SER A 336 6.07 -57.57 14.49
CA SER A 336 5.39 -58.43 15.50
C SER A 336 4.69 -57.64 16.61
N GLY A 337 3.41 -57.82 16.94
CA GLY A 337 2.43 -58.84 16.57
C GLY A 337 1.18 -58.68 17.46
N ALA A 338 0.12 -59.39 17.05
CA ALA A 338 -0.95 -59.97 17.88
C ALA A 338 -1.62 -59.12 18.99
N ALA A 339 -2.92 -58.86 18.87
CA ALA A 339 -3.97 -59.74 19.43
C ALA A 339 -5.29 -59.02 19.77
N ARG A 340 -6.40 -59.65 19.35
CA ARG A 340 -7.73 -59.80 19.98
C ARG A 340 -8.58 -58.52 20.20
N SER A 341 -9.75 -58.39 19.56
CA SER A 341 -11.01 -59.15 19.71
C SER A 341 -11.69 -59.02 21.08
N GLY A 342 -12.94 -58.55 21.07
CA GLY A 342 -13.89 -58.55 22.19
C GLY A 342 -14.82 -57.33 22.09
N MET A 343 -15.92 -57.40 21.35
CA MET A 343 -17.27 -57.83 21.78
C MET A 343 -18.08 -56.75 22.51
N GLN A 344 -19.25 -56.45 21.90
CA GLN A 344 -20.55 -56.20 22.51
C GLN A 344 -20.73 -54.92 23.34
N SER A 345 -21.91 -54.32 23.49
CA SER A 345 -23.19 -54.30 22.76
C SER A 345 -24.07 -53.34 23.56
N ALA A 346 -25.04 -52.73 22.89
CA ALA A 346 -26.34 -52.30 23.43
C ALA A 346 -26.40 -51.11 24.41
N GLY A 347 -27.39 -50.25 24.17
CA GLY A 347 -28.13 -49.65 25.28
C GLY A 347 -28.61 -48.21 25.12
N SER A 348 -29.70 -48.03 24.36
CA SER A 348 -30.91 -47.33 24.82
C SER A 348 -30.88 -45.83 25.15
N ALA A 349 -31.59 -45.08 24.29
CA ALA A 349 -32.71 -44.17 24.58
C ALA A 349 -32.58 -43.07 25.67
N GLY A 350 -32.85 -41.82 25.26
CA GLY A 350 -33.22 -40.73 26.16
C GLY A 350 -33.56 -39.44 25.42
N ARG A 351 -34.84 -39.06 25.47
CA ARG A 351 -35.54 -37.98 24.75
C ARG A 351 -35.18 -36.54 25.20
N PRO A 352 -35.68 -35.51 24.48
CA PRO A 352 -35.20 -34.11 24.56
C PRO A 352 -36.00 -33.26 25.56
N TRP A 353 -35.47 -32.08 25.88
CA TRP A 353 -36.20 -31.01 26.56
C TRP A 353 -36.10 -29.70 25.77
N LYS A 354 -37.32 -29.22 25.43
CA LYS A 354 -37.84 -27.87 25.16
C LYS A 354 -36.95 -26.79 24.54
#